data_AF-A0A2V5I5X2-F1
#
_entry.id   AF-A0A2V5I5X2-F1
#
_cell.length_a   1.000
_cell.length_b   1.000
_cell.length_c   1.000
_cell.angle_alpha   90.00
_cell.angle_beta   90.00
_cell.angle_gamma   90.00
#
_symmetry.space_group_name_H-M   'P 1'
#
loop_
_entity.id
_entity.type
_entity.pdbx_description
1 polymer ?
#
loop_
_entity_poly.entity_id
_entity_poly.type
_entity_poly.pdbx_seq_one_letter_code
_entity_poly.pdbx_strand_id
1 'polypeptide(L)'
;MSQKPIFVATHPRACSTAFERVFMTQRDTIQCVHEPFGDAFYYGPERLSTRFADDEQARLDSGFSQSTFKTVLDRIERESSEGKRVFIKDIIHYLLPPHGQPASIAPSLHRIKRGVGTEQPKATPYPYATEAEAGNPTVMPRALLSQFHFAFLIRDPHYSVPSYYRCTIPPLDAVTGFQNYDPAEAGYDELRRTFDYLRDTRLVGPRVATHEPDETEQDSSSAASSRPSSAASSASMTGRSSSGSREDEMAEICVVDADDMLDNPAPMIEAFCRSVGLKYDPSMLCWDTEADHACARAAFEKWRGFHNDAIESTGLVGRKHPRAQKTEAQFDAEWQEKYGPEGAALIRKTVDANMADYLYLKKFAMKV
;
A
#
# COMPACT_ATOMS: atom_id res chain seq x y z
N MET A 1 -3.02 -8.55 -19.81
CA MET A 1 -2.89 -8.13 -18.40
C MET A 1 -1.91 -6.97 -18.32
N SER A 2 -2.21 -5.99 -17.46
CA SER A 2 -1.43 -4.76 -17.31
C SER A 2 0.03 -5.03 -16.89
N GLN A 3 1.00 -4.36 -17.52
CA GLN A 3 2.42 -4.39 -17.14
C GLN A 3 2.81 -3.23 -16.21
N LYS A 4 1.82 -2.45 -15.73
CA LYS A 4 2.06 -1.36 -14.77
C LYS A 4 2.76 -1.89 -13.52
N PRO A 5 3.72 -1.14 -12.94
CA PRO A 5 4.25 -1.43 -11.61
C PRO A 5 3.13 -1.63 -10.59
N ILE A 6 3.24 -2.67 -9.78
CA ILE A 6 2.27 -2.94 -8.70
C ILE A 6 2.65 -2.05 -7.53
N PHE A 7 1.68 -1.30 -6.99
CA PHE A 7 1.87 -0.48 -5.79
C PHE A 7 0.97 -1.04 -4.70
N VAL A 8 1.56 -1.71 -3.72
CA VAL A 8 0.89 -2.19 -2.52
C VAL A 8 0.95 -1.09 -1.46
N ALA A 9 -0.16 -0.36 -1.35
CA ALA A 9 -0.36 0.68 -0.36
C ALA A 9 -0.72 0.05 0.99
N THR A 10 0.04 0.38 2.03
CA THR A 10 -0.17 -0.14 3.39
C THR A 10 -0.11 0.98 4.42
N HIS A 11 -0.47 0.65 5.66
CA HIS A 11 -0.09 1.40 6.86
C HIS A 11 1.08 0.68 7.58
N PRO A 12 1.76 1.28 8.58
CA PRO A 12 2.80 0.59 9.32
C PRO A 12 2.30 -0.67 10.01
N ARG A 13 3.19 -1.67 10.10
CA ARG A 13 2.98 -2.93 10.85
C ARG A 13 1.81 -3.81 10.35
N ALA A 14 1.41 -3.68 9.09
CA ALA A 14 0.34 -4.47 8.48
C ALA A 14 0.73 -5.88 8.00
N CYS A 15 1.87 -6.44 8.43
CA CYS A 15 2.47 -7.67 7.87
C CYS A 15 2.94 -7.55 6.40
N SER A 16 3.02 -6.32 5.88
CA SER A 16 3.43 -6.00 4.51
C SER A 16 4.82 -6.47 4.12
N THR A 17 5.77 -6.52 5.06
CA THR A 17 7.14 -6.96 4.76
C THR A 17 7.21 -8.48 4.57
N ALA A 18 6.44 -9.25 5.37
CA ALA A 18 6.30 -10.69 5.15
C ALA A 18 5.56 -10.98 3.83
N PHE A 19 4.57 -10.16 3.49
CA PHE A 19 3.89 -10.22 2.20
C PHE A 19 4.84 -9.92 1.03
N GLU A 20 5.68 -8.88 1.14
CA GLU A 20 6.70 -8.56 0.12
C GLU A 20 7.69 -9.70 -0.08
N ARG A 21 8.12 -10.39 1.01
CA ARG A 21 9.02 -11.55 0.91
C ARG A 21 8.51 -12.65 -0.02
N VAL A 22 7.20 -12.83 -0.12
CA VAL A 22 6.57 -13.78 -1.07
C VAL A 22 6.99 -13.45 -2.51
N PHE A 23 6.98 -12.18 -2.89
CA PHE A 23 7.31 -11.73 -4.24
C PHE A 23 8.82 -11.60 -4.47
N MET A 24 9.62 -11.41 -3.41
CA MET A 24 11.07 -11.46 -3.49
C MET A 24 11.62 -12.83 -3.91
N THR A 25 10.83 -13.91 -3.76
CA THR A 25 11.19 -15.24 -4.29
C THR A 25 11.18 -15.29 -5.82
N GLN A 26 10.43 -14.41 -6.49
CA GLN A 26 10.22 -14.41 -7.94
C GLN A 26 11.24 -13.54 -8.68
N ARG A 27 12.52 -13.70 -8.34
CA ARG A 27 13.64 -12.82 -8.75
C ARG A 27 13.81 -12.65 -10.25
N ASP A 28 13.36 -13.62 -11.03
CA ASP A 28 13.47 -13.62 -12.49
C ASP A 28 12.38 -12.78 -13.17
N THR A 29 11.26 -12.52 -12.48
CA THR A 29 10.09 -11.87 -13.08
C THR A 29 9.66 -10.59 -12.36
N ILE A 30 10.03 -10.43 -11.08
CA ILE A 30 9.64 -9.31 -10.24
C ILE A 30 10.87 -8.61 -9.66
N GLN A 31 10.86 -7.28 -9.71
CA GLN A 31 11.78 -6.42 -8.97
C GLN A 31 11.03 -5.78 -7.80
N CYS A 32 11.38 -6.16 -6.56
CA CYS A 32 10.75 -5.58 -5.37
C CYS A 32 11.45 -4.26 -4.97
N VAL A 33 10.65 -3.28 -4.57
CA VAL A 33 11.12 -1.96 -4.11
C VAL A 33 10.47 -1.66 -2.77
N HIS A 34 11.30 -1.62 -1.72
CA HIS A 34 10.85 -1.51 -0.35
C HIS A 34 10.78 -0.07 0.15
N GLU A 35 9.57 0.40 0.41
CA GLU A 35 9.23 1.70 0.99
C GLU A 35 9.99 2.89 0.36
N PRO A 36 10.00 3.04 -0.97
CA PRO A 36 10.84 4.02 -1.64
C PRO A 36 10.49 5.48 -1.31
N PHE A 37 9.22 5.80 -1.02
CA PHE A 37 8.80 7.18 -0.76
C PHE A 37 9.12 7.67 0.67
N GLY A 38 9.45 6.77 1.60
CA GLY A 38 9.93 7.13 2.93
C GLY A 38 11.19 8.02 2.88
N ASP A 39 12.03 7.83 1.86
CA ASP A 39 13.26 8.59 1.64
C ASP A 39 12.96 10.10 1.52
N ALA A 40 11.99 10.45 0.66
CA ALA A 40 11.56 11.84 0.47
C ALA A 40 10.74 12.35 1.65
N PHE A 41 9.86 11.50 2.21
CA PHE A 41 8.95 11.85 3.29
C PHE A 41 9.64 12.25 4.60
N TYR A 42 10.70 11.53 5.00
CA TYR A 42 11.43 11.77 6.24
C TYR A 42 12.63 12.70 6.05
N TYR A 43 13.42 12.48 5.00
CA TYR A 43 14.76 13.05 4.89
C TYR A 43 14.91 14.09 3.77
N GLY A 44 14.02 14.08 2.79
CA GLY A 44 14.13 14.96 1.62
C GLY A 44 14.00 16.45 1.91
N PRO A 45 14.34 17.31 0.92
CA PRO A 45 14.03 18.74 0.97
C PRO A 45 12.52 19.00 0.84
N GLU A 46 11.76 18.04 0.31
CA GLU A 46 10.29 18.06 0.16
C GLU A 46 9.60 17.22 1.25
N ARG A 47 10.24 17.00 2.39
CA ARG A 47 9.69 16.15 3.45
C ARG A 47 8.33 16.65 3.95
N LEU A 48 7.48 15.70 4.33
CA LEU A 48 6.20 15.98 4.99
C LEU A 48 6.28 15.68 6.49
N SER A 49 7.19 14.79 6.92
CA SER A 49 7.39 14.46 8.32
C SER A 49 8.18 15.54 9.07
N THR A 50 7.80 15.78 10.32
CA THR A 50 8.57 16.59 11.28
C THR A 50 9.58 15.79 12.08
N ARG A 51 9.55 14.44 12.01
CA ARG A 51 10.32 13.53 12.87
C ARG A 51 11.82 13.83 12.91
N PHE A 52 12.42 14.11 11.76
CA PHE A 52 13.84 14.46 11.62
C PHE A 52 14.02 15.91 11.14
N ALA A 53 13.03 16.78 11.34
CA ALA A 53 13.07 18.13 10.82
C ALA A 53 14.17 18.98 11.48
N ASP A 54 14.39 18.75 12.78
CA ASP A 54 15.38 19.46 13.60
C ASP A 54 16.70 18.67 13.78
N ASP A 55 16.82 17.51 13.11
CA ASP A 55 18.01 16.65 13.13
C ASP A 55 18.63 16.54 11.72
N GLU A 56 19.36 17.59 11.33
CA GLU A 56 20.03 17.64 10.03
C GLU A 56 21.06 16.52 9.86
N GLN A 57 21.76 16.14 10.93
CA GLN A 57 22.79 15.10 10.88
C GLN A 57 22.16 13.74 10.59
N ALA A 58 21.05 13.36 11.26
CA ALA A 58 20.34 12.12 10.96
C ALA A 58 19.84 12.09 9.50
N ARG A 59 19.41 13.23 8.95
CA ARG A 59 19.04 13.32 7.52
C ARG A 59 20.25 13.09 6.61
N LEU A 60 21.41 13.67 6.92
CA LEU A 60 22.63 13.48 6.15
C LEU A 60 23.11 12.03 6.21
N ASP A 61 23.15 11.46 7.41
CA ASP A 61 23.59 10.08 7.68
C ASP A 61 22.66 9.03 7.06
N SER A 62 21.38 9.37 6.84
CA SER A 62 20.45 8.51 6.10
C SER A 62 20.87 8.28 4.64
N GLY A 63 21.67 9.17 4.05
CA GLY A 63 21.99 9.18 2.62
C GLY A 63 20.87 9.71 1.71
N PHE A 64 19.71 10.08 2.28
CA PHE A 64 18.52 10.50 1.53
C PHE A 64 18.14 11.98 1.73
N SER A 65 19.04 12.79 2.31
CA SER A 65 18.79 14.22 2.58
C SER A 65 18.39 15.05 1.34
N GLN A 66 18.74 14.56 0.14
CA GLN A 66 18.47 15.18 -1.15
C GLN A 66 17.38 14.45 -1.96
N SER A 67 16.77 13.40 -1.41
CA SER A 67 15.72 12.64 -2.10
C SER A 67 14.45 13.48 -2.22
N THR A 68 14.03 13.74 -3.46
CA THR A 68 12.73 14.33 -3.79
C THR A 68 11.75 13.23 -4.21
N PHE A 69 10.45 13.53 -4.26
CA PHE A 69 9.48 12.57 -4.79
C PHE A 69 9.79 12.19 -6.26
N LYS A 70 10.31 13.15 -7.05
CA LYS A 70 10.76 12.88 -8.42
C LYS A 70 11.96 11.93 -8.47
N THR A 71 13.00 12.13 -7.66
CA THR A 71 14.18 11.25 -7.70
C THR A 71 13.83 9.81 -7.29
N VAL A 72 12.84 9.66 -6.41
CA VAL A 72 12.28 8.34 -6.04
C VAL A 72 11.59 7.69 -7.24
N LEU A 73 10.72 8.41 -7.97
CA LEU A 73 10.09 7.91 -9.19
C LEU A 73 11.11 7.56 -10.28
N ASP A 74 12.12 8.41 -10.48
CA ASP A 74 13.19 8.17 -11.44
C ASP A 74 13.99 6.90 -11.09
N ARG A 75 14.13 6.57 -9.78
CA ARG A 75 14.77 5.32 -9.33
C ARG A 75 13.89 4.10 -9.66
N ILE A 76 12.60 4.17 -9.34
CA ILE A 76 11.62 3.12 -9.64
C ILE A 76 11.59 2.83 -11.16
N GLU A 77 11.62 3.87 -12.00
CA GLU A 77 11.64 3.73 -13.45
C GLU A 77 12.93 3.04 -13.94
N ARG A 78 14.10 3.39 -13.39
CA ARG A 78 15.36 2.70 -13.72
C ARG A 78 15.32 1.23 -13.34
N GLU A 79 14.79 0.90 -12.17
CA GLU A 79 14.64 -0.49 -11.70
C GLU A 79 13.63 -1.28 -12.55
N SER A 80 12.73 -0.61 -13.26
CA SER A 80 11.80 -1.22 -14.21
C SER A 80 12.42 -1.59 -15.57
N SER A 81 13.65 -1.14 -15.87
CA SER A 81 14.24 -1.26 -17.21
C SER A 81 14.77 -2.67 -17.56
N GLU A 82 14.78 -3.60 -16.60
CA GLU A 82 15.38 -4.93 -16.74
C GLU A 82 14.39 -6.03 -17.22
N GLY A 83 13.22 -5.65 -17.76
CA GLY A 83 12.21 -6.62 -18.22
C GLY A 83 11.45 -7.35 -17.10
N LYS A 84 11.75 -7.02 -15.83
CA LYS A 84 11.00 -7.45 -14.65
C LYS A 84 9.86 -6.46 -14.38
N ARG A 85 8.74 -6.98 -13.89
CA ARG A 85 7.66 -6.10 -13.40
C ARG A 85 8.02 -5.60 -12.00
N VAL A 86 7.89 -4.30 -11.79
CA VAL A 86 8.18 -3.71 -10.48
C VAL A 86 7.04 -3.99 -9.49
N PHE A 87 7.38 -4.41 -8.28
CA PHE A 87 6.50 -4.55 -7.14
C PHE A 87 6.95 -3.60 -6.03
N ILE A 88 6.14 -2.59 -5.76
CA ILE A 88 6.41 -1.58 -4.74
C ILE A 88 5.57 -1.92 -3.53
N LYS A 89 6.23 -2.09 -2.38
CA LYS A 89 5.57 -2.04 -1.09
C LYS A 89 5.83 -0.67 -0.53
N ASP A 90 4.79 0.10 -0.19
CA ASP A 90 5.00 1.39 0.48
C ASP A 90 3.94 1.72 1.52
N ILE A 91 4.34 2.51 2.52
CA ILE A 91 3.42 3.06 3.50
C ILE A 91 2.82 4.33 2.90
N ILE A 92 1.51 4.31 2.67
CA ILE A 92 0.88 5.32 1.80
C ILE A 92 0.92 6.72 2.40
N HIS A 93 0.97 6.85 3.73
CA HIS A 93 1.05 8.16 4.38
C HIS A 93 2.30 8.95 3.97
N TYR A 94 3.33 8.29 3.41
CA TYR A 94 4.49 8.98 2.85
C TYR A 94 4.15 9.93 1.70
N LEU A 95 3.00 9.74 1.04
CA LEU A 95 2.51 10.59 -0.04
C LEU A 95 1.48 11.62 0.42
N LEU A 96 1.12 11.68 1.71
CA LEU A 96 0.04 12.53 2.22
C LEU A 96 0.55 13.48 3.30
N PRO A 97 0.09 14.74 3.33
CA PRO A 97 0.36 15.62 4.45
C PRO A 97 -0.20 15.05 5.77
N PRO A 98 0.53 15.16 6.89
CA PRO A 98 0.08 14.63 8.17
C PRO A 98 -1.13 15.38 8.71
N HIS A 99 -1.83 14.77 9.67
CA HIS A 99 -2.96 15.37 10.39
C HIS A 99 -4.14 15.82 9.50
N GLY A 100 -4.35 15.15 8.36
CA GLY A 100 -5.45 15.48 7.44
C GLY A 100 -5.30 16.83 6.73
N GLN A 101 -4.09 17.41 6.69
CA GLN A 101 -3.83 18.67 6.01
C GLN A 101 -4.06 18.54 4.48
N PRO A 102 -4.50 19.61 3.80
CA PRO A 102 -4.84 19.56 2.38
C PRO A 102 -3.60 19.39 1.50
N ALA A 103 -3.59 18.39 0.62
CA ALA A 103 -2.44 18.15 -0.25
C ALA A 103 -2.27 19.22 -1.35
N SER A 104 -1.02 19.54 -1.65
CA SER A 104 -0.57 20.21 -2.87
C SER A 104 0.50 19.35 -3.55
N ILE A 105 0.69 19.53 -4.86
CA ILE A 105 1.61 18.68 -5.63
C ILE A 105 3.06 18.95 -5.23
N ALA A 106 3.86 17.92 -4.94
CA ALA A 106 5.27 18.11 -4.61
C ALA A 106 6.01 18.94 -5.67
N PRO A 107 6.84 19.94 -5.30
CA PRO A 107 7.48 20.84 -6.25
C PRO A 107 8.25 20.13 -7.38
N SER A 108 8.95 19.04 -7.06
CA SER A 108 9.69 18.22 -8.03
C SER A 108 8.81 17.47 -9.03
N LEU A 109 7.54 17.24 -8.69
CA LEU A 109 6.54 16.60 -9.55
C LEU A 109 5.72 17.60 -10.37
N HIS A 110 5.88 18.89 -10.10
CA HIS A 110 5.16 19.93 -10.82
C HIS A 110 5.73 20.11 -12.24
N ARG A 111 4.88 19.97 -13.25
CA ARG A 111 5.26 20.26 -14.64
C ARG A 111 5.30 21.78 -14.82
N ILE A 112 6.50 22.38 -14.72
CA ILE A 112 6.69 23.79 -15.02
C ILE A 112 6.24 24.06 -16.46
N LYS A 113 5.15 24.80 -16.66
CA LYS A 113 4.91 25.47 -17.94
C LYS A 113 6.04 26.46 -18.14
N ARG A 114 6.92 26.21 -19.12
CA ARG A 114 8.04 27.11 -19.45
C ARG A 114 7.51 28.54 -19.60
N GLY A 115 7.93 29.41 -18.69
CA GLY A 115 7.74 30.86 -18.78
C GLY A 115 6.72 31.41 -17.81
N VAL A 116 7.09 31.55 -16.53
CA VAL A 116 7.09 32.82 -15.79
C VAL A 116 8.08 32.64 -14.65
N GLY A 117 9.11 33.50 -14.58
CA GLY A 117 9.98 33.56 -13.40
C GLY A 117 9.25 34.27 -12.28
N THR A 118 9.15 33.64 -11.12
CA THR A 118 8.76 34.33 -9.88
C THR A 118 9.51 33.74 -8.69
N GLU A 119 9.87 34.65 -7.80
CA GLU A 119 10.68 34.49 -6.60
C GLU A 119 10.19 33.36 -5.67
N GLN A 120 11.12 32.69 -5.00
CA GLN A 120 10.82 31.68 -3.97
C GLN A 120 10.19 32.34 -2.73
N PRO A 121 8.95 32.00 -2.35
CA PRO A 121 8.46 32.33 -1.02
C PRO A 121 9.11 31.38 0.01
N LYS A 122 9.60 31.94 1.11
CA LYS A 122 10.04 31.19 2.30
C LYS A 122 8.85 30.47 2.94
N ALA A 123 8.98 29.18 3.26
CA ALA A 123 9.19 28.70 4.65
C ALA A 123 8.87 27.20 4.79
N THR A 124 9.91 26.40 5.12
CA THR A 124 9.86 25.01 5.62
C THR A 124 9.14 24.00 4.70
N PRO A 125 9.51 22.71 4.71
CA PRO A 125 9.38 21.87 3.52
C PRO A 125 7.93 21.67 3.04
N TYR A 126 6.93 21.79 3.93
CA TYR A 126 5.51 21.83 3.63
C TYR A 126 4.80 22.83 4.58
N PRO A 127 3.72 23.53 4.18
CA PRO A 127 2.94 23.43 2.94
C PRO A 127 3.68 23.92 1.69
N TYR A 128 3.47 23.26 0.55
CA TYR A 128 4.05 23.70 -0.72
C TYR A 128 3.27 24.86 -1.34
N ALA A 129 3.96 25.73 -2.09
CA ALA A 129 3.37 26.83 -2.86
C ALA A 129 2.74 26.39 -4.20
N THR A 130 2.84 25.12 -4.54
CA THR A 130 2.27 24.51 -5.75
C THR A 130 0.76 24.32 -5.64
N GLU A 131 0.10 24.21 -6.79
CA GLU A 131 -1.34 23.96 -6.85
C GLU A 131 -1.69 22.53 -6.37
N ALA A 132 -2.87 22.41 -5.77
CA ALA A 132 -3.50 21.13 -5.45
C ALA A 132 -4.30 20.59 -6.65
N GLU A 133 -4.43 19.27 -6.75
CA GLU A 133 -5.41 18.66 -7.64
C GLU A 133 -6.71 18.39 -6.87
N ALA A 134 -7.84 18.79 -7.43
CA ALA A 134 -9.14 18.66 -6.77
C ALA A 134 -9.41 17.21 -6.34
N GLY A 135 -9.68 17.02 -5.04
CA GLY A 135 -9.98 15.73 -4.44
C GLY A 135 -8.79 14.79 -4.27
N ASN A 136 -7.61 15.10 -4.82
CA ASN A 136 -6.41 14.28 -4.66
C ASN A 136 -5.82 14.49 -3.26
N PRO A 137 -5.79 13.46 -2.38
CA PRO A 137 -5.27 13.61 -1.03
C PRO A 137 -3.75 13.51 -0.97
N THR A 138 -3.07 13.28 -2.10
CA THR A 138 -1.64 13.00 -2.17
C THR A 138 -0.86 14.16 -2.79
N VAL A 139 0.44 14.21 -2.50
CA VAL A 139 1.39 15.14 -3.14
C VAL A 139 1.79 14.70 -4.55
N MET A 140 1.29 13.55 -5.02
CA MET A 140 1.58 13.00 -6.34
C MET A 140 0.45 13.31 -7.33
N PRO A 141 0.75 13.84 -8.53
CA PRO A 141 -0.27 14.09 -9.55
C PRO A 141 -1.03 12.83 -9.95
N ARG A 142 -2.32 12.97 -10.26
CA ARG A 142 -3.17 11.90 -10.79
C ARG A 142 -2.53 11.17 -11.97
N ALA A 143 -1.89 11.93 -12.86
CA ALA A 143 -1.25 11.38 -14.04
C ALA A 143 -0.12 10.38 -13.68
N LEU A 144 0.59 10.59 -12.57
CA LEU A 144 1.60 9.66 -12.07
C LEU A 144 0.96 8.49 -11.32
N LEU A 145 -0.04 8.75 -10.47
CA LEU A 145 -0.80 7.69 -9.79
C LEU A 145 -1.39 6.69 -10.80
N SER A 146 -1.90 7.16 -11.94
CA SER A 146 -2.49 6.32 -12.99
C SER A 146 -1.53 5.32 -13.64
N GLN A 147 -0.22 5.47 -13.42
CA GLN A 147 0.81 4.58 -13.95
C GLN A 147 0.99 3.31 -13.11
N PHE A 148 0.43 3.26 -11.90
CA PHE A 148 0.50 2.10 -11.01
C PHE A 148 -0.74 1.21 -11.14
N HIS A 149 -0.55 -0.07 -10.85
CA HIS A 149 -1.63 -0.99 -10.48
C HIS A 149 -1.68 -1.04 -8.96
N PHE A 150 -2.70 -0.43 -8.34
CA PHE A 150 -2.81 -0.36 -6.89
C PHE A 150 -3.42 -1.63 -6.29
N ALA A 151 -2.86 -2.05 -5.16
CA ALA A 151 -3.46 -2.97 -4.22
C ALA A 151 -3.24 -2.45 -2.80
N PHE A 152 -3.99 -2.98 -1.84
CA PHE A 152 -3.98 -2.50 -0.46
C PHE A 152 -3.75 -3.65 0.50
N LEU A 153 -3.01 -3.40 1.58
CA LEU A 153 -2.86 -4.33 2.69
C LEU A 153 -3.23 -3.62 3.99
N ILE A 154 -4.18 -4.21 4.71
CA ILE A 154 -4.68 -3.69 5.98
C ILE A 154 -4.50 -4.71 7.09
N ARG A 155 -4.43 -4.25 8.33
CA ARG A 155 -4.43 -5.10 9.52
C ARG A 155 -5.27 -4.42 10.59
N ASP A 156 -5.82 -5.18 11.53
CA ASP A 156 -6.56 -4.61 12.64
C ASP A 156 -5.63 -3.72 13.53
N PRO A 157 -6.03 -2.47 13.84
CA PRO A 157 -5.30 -1.54 14.70
C PRO A 157 -4.90 -2.13 16.05
N HIS A 158 -5.69 -3.04 16.65
CA HIS A 158 -5.36 -3.71 17.91
C HIS A 158 -4.03 -4.47 17.86
N TYR A 159 -3.53 -4.81 16.67
CA TYR A 159 -2.24 -5.48 16.51
C TYR A 159 -1.18 -4.58 15.88
N SER A 160 -1.55 -3.70 14.95
CA SER A 160 -0.57 -2.85 14.28
C SER A 160 -0.07 -1.73 15.20
N VAL A 161 -0.97 -1.06 15.93
CA VAL A 161 -0.67 0.10 16.80
C VAL A 161 0.27 -0.28 17.94
N PRO A 162 -0.03 -1.27 18.81
CA PRO A 162 0.89 -1.65 19.87
C PRO A 162 2.20 -2.24 19.33
N SER A 163 2.19 -2.81 18.13
CA SER A 163 3.42 -3.26 17.47
C SER A 163 4.27 -2.08 16.98
N TYR A 164 3.65 -0.99 16.54
CA TYR A 164 4.37 0.23 16.13
C TYR A 164 4.92 0.93 17.37
N TYR A 165 4.10 1.12 18.41
CA TYR A 165 4.51 1.68 19.70
C TYR A 165 5.74 0.96 20.28
N ARG A 166 5.77 -0.38 20.22
CA ARG A 166 6.92 -1.18 20.67
C ARG A 166 8.23 -0.81 19.94
N CYS A 167 8.17 -0.42 18.66
CA CYS A 167 9.34 -0.04 17.88
C CYS A 167 9.87 1.36 18.21
N THR A 168 9.14 2.14 19.03
CA THR A 168 9.49 3.52 19.40
C THR A 168 9.82 3.67 20.88
N ILE A 169 10.12 2.56 21.57
CA ILE A 169 10.49 2.53 22.99
C ILE A 169 11.71 1.60 23.20
N PRO A 170 12.42 1.70 24.34
CA PRO A 170 13.55 0.83 24.64
C PRO A 170 13.19 -0.67 24.64
N PRO A 171 14.09 -1.54 24.16
CA PRO A 171 15.40 -1.24 23.58
C PRO A 171 15.38 -0.99 22.06
N LEU A 172 14.21 -1.02 21.41
CA LEU A 172 14.12 -0.97 19.94
C LEU A 172 14.32 0.43 19.37
N ASP A 173 13.91 1.47 20.07
CA ASP A 173 14.14 2.88 19.71
C ASP A 173 15.61 3.19 19.37
N ALA A 174 16.55 2.59 20.11
CA ALA A 174 17.99 2.73 19.88
C ALA A 174 18.44 2.10 18.54
N VAL A 175 17.72 1.10 18.04
CA VAL A 175 18.00 0.44 16.76
C VAL A 175 17.24 1.09 15.61
N THR A 176 15.99 1.48 15.85
CA THR A 176 15.12 2.06 14.84
C THR A 176 15.43 3.54 14.58
N GLY A 177 15.99 4.24 15.56
CA GLY A 177 16.14 5.70 15.56
C GLY A 177 14.83 6.44 15.84
N PHE A 178 13.75 5.73 16.17
CA PHE A 178 12.44 6.32 16.46
C PHE A 178 12.29 6.46 17.97
N GLN A 179 12.62 7.63 18.50
CA GLN A 179 12.65 7.88 19.94
C GLN A 179 11.28 8.25 20.55
N ASN A 180 10.27 8.43 19.71
CA ASN A 180 8.92 8.77 20.13
C ASN A 180 7.87 8.14 19.20
N TYR A 181 6.76 7.74 19.82
CA TYR A 181 5.57 7.31 19.11
C TYR A 181 4.83 8.52 18.52
N ASP A 182 4.51 8.47 17.22
CA ASP A 182 3.64 9.46 16.59
C ASP A 182 2.33 8.80 16.14
N PRO A 183 1.19 9.09 16.80
CA PRO A 183 -0.12 8.57 16.39
C PRO A 183 -0.52 8.95 14.95
N ALA A 184 -0.02 10.07 14.42
CA ALA A 184 -0.33 10.50 13.06
C ALA A 184 0.29 9.59 11.99
N GLU A 185 1.33 8.84 12.33
CA GLU A 185 1.92 7.85 11.41
C GLU A 185 1.18 6.51 11.41
N ALA A 186 0.08 6.36 12.19
CA ALA A 186 -0.73 5.13 12.19
C ALA A 186 -1.31 4.80 10.80
N GLY A 187 -1.58 5.81 9.96
CA GLY A 187 -1.72 5.67 8.50
C GLY A 187 -3.06 5.15 7.96
N TYR A 188 -4.08 4.91 8.79
CA TYR A 188 -5.34 4.34 8.32
C TYR A 188 -6.22 5.35 7.59
N ASP A 189 -6.29 6.58 8.11
CA ASP A 189 -6.98 7.69 7.44
C ASP A 189 -6.35 7.95 6.05
N GLU A 190 -5.02 8.04 5.98
CA GLU A 190 -4.32 8.27 4.72
C GLU A 190 -4.57 7.15 3.70
N LEU A 191 -4.62 5.90 4.17
CA LEU A 191 -4.94 4.73 3.35
C LEU A 191 -6.38 4.79 2.84
N ARG A 192 -7.33 5.15 3.70
CA ARG A 192 -8.74 5.31 3.29
C ARG A 192 -8.94 6.46 2.32
N ARG A 193 -8.43 7.66 2.59
CA ARG A 193 -8.56 8.81 1.69
C ARG A 193 -7.99 8.52 0.31
N THR A 194 -6.84 7.84 0.26
CA THR A 194 -6.22 7.42 -1.00
C THR A 194 -7.07 6.37 -1.71
N PHE A 195 -7.57 5.36 -1.00
CA PHE A 195 -8.45 4.33 -1.54
C PHE A 195 -9.72 4.94 -2.16
N ASP A 196 -10.41 5.83 -1.44
CA ASP A 196 -11.62 6.49 -1.91
C ASP A 196 -11.33 7.35 -3.15
N TYR A 197 -10.25 8.14 -3.15
CA TYR A 197 -9.85 8.93 -4.33
C TYR A 197 -9.54 8.06 -5.56
N LEU A 198 -8.84 6.94 -5.38
CA LEU A 198 -8.53 6.02 -6.48
C LEU A 198 -9.80 5.36 -7.05
N ARG A 199 -10.81 5.12 -6.21
CA ARG A 199 -12.12 4.60 -6.66
C ARG A 199 -12.96 5.66 -7.36
N ASP A 200 -13.11 6.83 -6.76
CA ASP A 200 -13.89 7.95 -7.31
C ASP A 200 -13.37 8.37 -8.69
N THR A 201 -12.05 8.25 -8.87
CA THR A 201 -11.39 8.56 -10.14
C THR A 201 -11.16 7.35 -11.05
N ARG A 202 -11.77 6.19 -10.74
CA ARG A 202 -11.74 4.97 -11.56
C ARG A 202 -10.33 4.45 -11.89
N LEU A 203 -9.38 4.63 -10.97
CA LEU A 203 -8.09 3.94 -11.03
C LEU A 203 -8.13 2.56 -10.37
N VAL A 204 -9.11 2.33 -9.47
CA VAL A 204 -9.35 1.06 -8.76
C VAL A 204 -10.85 0.79 -8.68
N GLY A 205 -11.25 -0.46 -8.82
CA GLY A 205 -12.64 -0.91 -8.73
C GLY A 205 -13.48 -0.60 -9.97
N PRO A 206 -14.81 -0.84 -9.95
CA PRO A 206 -15.63 -1.03 -8.76
C PRO A 206 -15.65 -2.48 -8.25
N ARG A 207 -15.20 -3.46 -9.04
CA ARG A 207 -15.29 -4.89 -8.71
C ARG A 207 -14.21 -5.32 -7.71
N VAL A 208 -14.58 -6.06 -6.68
CA VAL A 208 -13.63 -6.72 -5.77
C VAL A 208 -13.09 -7.99 -6.43
N ALA A 209 -11.78 -8.23 -6.37
CA ALA A 209 -11.07 -9.29 -7.11
C ALA A 209 -11.48 -10.75 -6.86
N THR A 210 -12.31 -10.98 -5.84
CA THR A 210 -12.82 -12.32 -5.44
C THR A 210 -14.34 -12.39 -5.44
N HIS A 211 -15.03 -11.30 -5.80
CA HIS A 211 -16.47 -11.32 -5.95
C HIS A 211 -16.80 -11.72 -7.39
N GLU A 212 -17.62 -12.76 -7.57
CA GLU A 212 -18.17 -13.07 -8.88
C GLU A 212 -19.10 -11.92 -9.33
N PRO A 213 -19.16 -11.64 -10.65
CA PRO A 213 -20.15 -10.69 -11.16
C PRO A 213 -21.55 -11.22 -10.85
N ASP A 214 -22.36 -10.44 -10.13
CA ASP A 214 -23.77 -10.74 -9.96
C ASP A 214 -24.42 -10.86 -11.36
N GLU A 215 -25.07 -11.99 -11.65
CA GLU A 215 -25.79 -12.23 -12.93
C GLU A 215 -26.97 -11.25 -13.17
N THR A 216 -27.15 -10.24 -12.32
CA THR A 216 -28.32 -9.34 -12.33
C THR A 216 -28.06 -7.95 -12.94
N GLU A 217 -26.84 -7.59 -13.33
CA GLU A 217 -26.56 -6.31 -14.00
C GLU A 217 -26.64 -6.37 -15.55
N GLN A 218 -27.18 -7.46 -16.12
CA GLN A 218 -27.51 -7.57 -17.54
C GLN A 218 -29.02 -7.57 -17.82
N ASP A 219 -29.82 -6.68 -17.23
CA ASP A 219 -31.15 -6.40 -17.80
C ASP A 219 -31.81 -5.12 -17.27
N SER A 220 -31.39 -3.95 -17.78
CA SER A 220 -32.21 -2.73 -17.65
C SER A 220 -32.05 -1.74 -18.80
N SER A 221 -31.76 -2.21 -20.02
CA SER A 221 -31.75 -1.32 -21.19
C SER A 221 -32.21 -1.96 -22.50
N SER A 222 -33.30 -2.74 -22.51
CA SER A 222 -34.10 -2.85 -23.74
C SER A 222 -35.53 -3.31 -23.49
N ALA A 223 -36.46 -2.35 -23.38
CA ALA A 223 -37.88 -2.63 -23.53
C ALA A 223 -38.49 -1.60 -24.48
N ALA A 224 -38.64 -1.99 -25.76
CA ALA A 224 -39.79 -1.73 -26.64
C ALA A 224 -39.38 -1.79 -28.13
N SER A 225 -39.68 -2.87 -28.82
CA SER A 225 -40.81 -2.91 -29.78
C SER A 225 -40.92 -4.29 -30.43
N SER A 226 -42.16 -4.73 -30.53
CA SER A 226 -42.62 -6.03 -31.02
C SER A 226 -42.94 -6.00 -32.52
N ARG A 227 -42.52 -7.02 -33.30
CA ARG A 227 -43.36 -7.89 -34.17
C ARG A 227 -42.54 -8.83 -35.08
N PRO A 228 -43.14 -9.93 -35.64
CA PRO A 228 -42.44 -11.20 -35.87
C PRO A 228 -42.34 -11.68 -37.34
N SER A 229 -41.75 -12.89 -37.49
CA SER A 229 -41.69 -13.83 -38.66
C SER A 229 -40.59 -13.53 -39.69
N SER A 230 -39.83 -14.48 -40.25
CA SER A 230 -40.01 -15.92 -40.49
C SER A 230 -38.68 -16.63 -40.83
N ALA A 231 -38.55 -17.90 -40.41
CA ALA A 231 -37.94 -19.07 -41.08
C ALA A 231 -36.53 -19.06 -41.74
N ALA A 232 -35.82 -20.15 -41.42
CA ALA A 232 -34.89 -20.97 -42.22
C ALA A 232 -33.37 -20.74 -42.13
N SER A 233 -32.75 -21.70 -41.43
CA SER A 233 -31.67 -22.59 -41.89
C SER A 233 -30.24 -22.07 -42.13
N SER A 234 -29.34 -22.88 -41.58
CA SER A 234 -27.98 -23.27 -42.05
C SER A 234 -26.78 -22.66 -41.34
N ALA A 235 -25.80 -23.54 -41.15
CA ALA A 235 -24.66 -23.46 -40.27
C ALA A 235 -23.61 -22.43 -40.70
N SER A 236 -22.88 -21.87 -39.74
CA SER A 236 -21.53 -21.38 -39.97
C SER A 236 -20.76 -21.30 -38.65
N MET A 237 -19.61 -21.97 -38.62
CA MET A 237 -18.55 -21.70 -37.67
C MET A 237 -17.93 -20.34 -37.98
N THR A 238 -17.93 -19.43 -37.02
CA THR A 238 -16.95 -18.33 -36.97
C THR A 238 -16.70 -17.92 -35.53
N GLY A 239 -15.41 -17.74 -35.20
CA GLY A 239 -14.92 -17.42 -33.87
C GLY A 239 -15.59 -16.21 -33.25
N ARG A 240 -15.89 -16.33 -31.96
CA ARG A 240 -16.17 -15.19 -31.09
C ARG A 240 -14.85 -14.46 -30.84
N SER A 241 -14.59 -13.42 -31.63
CA SER A 241 -13.83 -12.29 -31.12
C SER A 241 -14.71 -11.61 -30.06
N SER A 242 -14.40 -11.86 -28.78
CA SER A 242 -14.96 -11.04 -27.71
C SER A 242 -14.41 -9.63 -27.89
N SER A 243 -15.27 -8.71 -28.32
CA SER A 243 -15.02 -7.28 -28.24
C SER A 243 -14.81 -6.92 -26.77
N GLY A 244 -13.54 -6.77 -26.37
CA GLY A 244 -13.17 -6.36 -25.01
C GLY A 244 -13.83 -5.03 -24.69
N SER A 245 -14.73 -5.06 -23.70
CA SER A 245 -15.36 -3.85 -23.19
C SER A 245 -14.32 -3.07 -22.38
N ARG A 246 -14.45 -1.74 -22.30
CA ARG A 246 -13.54 -0.88 -21.50
C ARG A 246 -13.49 -1.24 -20.00
N GLU A 247 -14.39 -2.11 -19.54
CA GLU A 247 -14.45 -2.61 -18.17
C GLU A 247 -13.37 -3.67 -17.88
N ASP A 248 -12.83 -4.33 -18.91
CA ASP A 248 -11.73 -5.32 -18.78
C ASP A 248 -10.35 -4.65 -18.55
N GLU A 249 -10.23 -3.33 -18.68
CA GLU A 249 -8.97 -2.60 -18.46
C GLU A 249 -8.84 -1.99 -17.05
N MET A 250 -9.91 -1.96 -16.27
CA MET A 250 -9.89 -1.30 -14.96
C MET A 250 -9.37 -2.25 -13.88
N ALA A 251 -8.43 -1.77 -13.04
CA ALA A 251 -7.88 -2.58 -11.97
C ALA A 251 -8.96 -2.91 -10.94
N GLU A 252 -9.03 -4.17 -10.52
CA GLU A 252 -9.97 -4.61 -9.49
C GLU A 252 -9.64 -3.97 -8.13
N ILE A 253 -10.63 -3.93 -7.24
CA ILE A 253 -10.40 -3.67 -5.83
C ILE A 253 -9.68 -4.89 -5.24
N CYS A 254 -8.38 -4.74 -5.00
CA CYS A 254 -7.53 -5.74 -4.37
C CYS A 254 -7.12 -5.24 -2.97
N VAL A 255 -7.87 -5.64 -1.95
CA VAL A 255 -7.57 -5.34 -0.54
C VAL A 255 -7.30 -6.66 0.19
N VAL A 256 -6.11 -6.82 0.74
CA VAL A 256 -5.71 -7.96 1.56
C VAL A 256 -5.89 -7.57 3.04
N ASP A 257 -6.65 -8.35 3.79
CA ASP A 257 -6.62 -8.29 5.26
C ASP A 257 -5.52 -9.23 5.77
N ALA A 258 -4.62 -8.70 6.61
CA ALA A 258 -3.46 -9.43 7.08
C ALA A 258 -3.84 -10.64 7.96
N ASP A 259 -4.95 -10.59 8.68
CA ASP A 259 -5.37 -11.74 9.47
C ASP A 259 -5.96 -12.82 8.54
N ASP A 260 -6.82 -12.47 7.59
CA ASP A 260 -7.33 -13.41 6.57
C ASP A 260 -6.16 -14.07 5.79
N MET A 261 -5.13 -13.29 5.43
CA MET A 261 -3.90 -13.79 4.78
C MET A 261 -3.11 -14.75 5.67
N LEU A 262 -2.93 -14.43 6.96
CA LEU A 262 -2.16 -15.27 7.87
C LEU A 262 -2.91 -16.56 8.25
N ASP A 263 -4.23 -16.58 8.14
CA ASP A 263 -5.01 -17.82 8.30
C ASP A 263 -4.97 -18.66 7.02
N ASN A 264 -5.04 -18.03 5.83
CA ASN A 264 -5.11 -18.72 4.54
C ASN A 264 -4.08 -18.18 3.51
N PRO A 265 -2.76 -18.37 3.72
CA PRO A 265 -1.76 -17.69 2.91
C PRO A 265 -1.76 -18.13 1.44
N ALA A 266 -1.82 -19.43 1.15
CA ALA A 266 -1.82 -19.92 -0.23
C ALA A 266 -3.02 -19.41 -1.05
N PRO A 267 -4.28 -19.58 -0.60
CA PRO A 267 -5.44 -19.02 -1.30
C PRO A 267 -5.38 -17.49 -1.44
N MET A 268 -4.91 -16.77 -0.41
CA MET A 268 -4.81 -15.31 -0.44
C MET A 268 -3.77 -14.81 -1.45
N ILE A 269 -2.57 -15.40 -1.46
CA ILE A 269 -1.51 -15.04 -2.43
C ILE A 269 -1.94 -15.41 -3.85
N GLU A 270 -2.60 -16.55 -4.05
CA GLU A 270 -3.13 -16.93 -5.36
C GLU A 270 -4.18 -15.94 -5.86
N ALA A 271 -5.14 -15.54 -5.01
CA ALA A 271 -6.14 -14.53 -5.34
C ALA A 271 -5.52 -13.18 -5.65
N PHE A 272 -4.54 -12.74 -4.85
CA PHE A 272 -3.78 -11.52 -5.12
C PHE A 272 -3.09 -11.59 -6.49
N CYS A 273 -2.31 -12.65 -6.74
CA CYS A 273 -1.59 -12.85 -8.00
C CYS A 273 -2.53 -12.80 -9.20
N ARG A 274 -3.69 -13.48 -9.13
CA ARG A 274 -4.71 -13.42 -10.18
C ARG A 274 -5.20 -11.99 -10.43
N SER A 275 -5.52 -11.25 -9.38
CA SER A 275 -6.03 -9.88 -9.48
C SER A 275 -5.02 -8.92 -10.12
N VAL A 276 -3.76 -8.98 -9.67
CA VAL A 276 -2.73 -8.06 -10.16
C VAL A 276 -2.11 -8.54 -11.47
N GLY A 277 -2.41 -9.75 -11.93
CA GLY A 277 -1.90 -10.35 -13.16
C GLY A 277 -0.48 -10.91 -13.04
N LEU A 278 -0.16 -11.51 -11.89
CA LEU A 278 1.05 -12.30 -11.65
C LEU A 278 0.73 -13.80 -11.73
N LYS A 279 1.73 -14.61 -12.09
CA LYS A 279 1.62 -16.06 -11.98
C LYS A 279 1.84 -16.45 -10.51
N TYR A 280 0.90 -17.22 -9.96
CA TYR A 280 1.09 -17.85 -8.66
C TYR A 280 1.92 -19.13 -8.80
N ASP A 281 2.84 -19.33 -7.87
CA ASP A 281 3.56 -20.59 -7.67
C ASP A 281 3.61 -20.87 -6.14
N PRO A 282 3.24 -22.07 -5.67
CA PRO A 282 3.27 -22.39 -4.24
C PRO A 282 4.65 -22.22 -3.59
N SER A 283 5.74 -22.34 -4.36
CA SER A 283 7.11 -22.09 -3.87
C SER A 283 7.32 -20.64 -3.41
N MET A 284 6.48 -19.70 -3.84
CA MET A 284 6.52 -18.30 -3.40
C MET A 284 6.37 -18.14 -1.88
N LEU A 285 5.77 -19.12 -1.20
CA LEU A 285 5.54 -19.07 0.24
C LEU A 285 6.75 -19.57 1.06
N CYS A 286 7.83 -20.00 0.42
CA CYS A 286 9.00 -20.60 1.08
C CYS A 286 10.30 -19.89 0.64
N TRP A 287 11.15 -19.55 1.60
CA TRP A 287 12.43 -18.89 1.40
C TRP A 287 13.42 -19.30 2.50
N ASP A 288 14.11 -20.41 2.35
CA ASP A 288 15.01 -20.94 3.39
C ASP A 288 16.43 -21.16 2.86
N THR A 289 16.87 -20.25 1.99
CA THR A 289 18.24 -20.26 1.47
C THR A 289 19.01 -19.03 1.91
N GLU A 290 20.33 -19.16 2.06
CA GLU A 290 21.18 -18.00 2.40
C GLU A 290 21.04 -16.87 1.36
N ALA A 291 20.83 -17.21 0.09
CA ALA A 291 20.57 -16.22 -0.95
C ALA A 291 19.28 -15.42 -0.68
N ASP A 292 18.23 -16.05 -0.14
CA ASP A 292 16.98 -15.39 0.26
C ASP A 292 17.18 -14.47 1.44
N HIS A 293 17.86 -14.94 2.49
CA HIS A 293 18.13 -14.11 3.65
C HIS A 293 19.09 -12.96 3.31
N ALA A 294 20.10 -13.17 2.46
CA ALA A 294 20.99 -12.10 2.01
C ALA A 294 20.24 -11.01 1.25
N CYS A 295 19.33 -11.40 0.34
CA CYS A 295 18.49 -10.47 -0.40
C CYS A 295 17.56 -9.67 0.55
N ALA A 296 16.90 -10.34 1.49
CA ALA A 296 16.04 -9.68 2.48
C ALA A 296 16.81 -8.73 3.41
N ARG A 297 17.99 -9.12 3.89
CA ARG A 297 18.83 -8.26 4.73
C ARG A 297 19.24 -6.99 3.98
N ALA A 298 19.65 -7.10 2.72
CA ALA A 298 20.02 -5.95 1.90
C ALA A 298 18.81 -5.04 1.60
N ALA A 299 17.65 -5.61 1.25
CA ALA A 299 16.46 -4.84 0.90
C ALA A 299 15.84 -4.10 2.10
N PHE A 300 15.92 -4.67 3.30
CA PHE A 300 15.26 -4.14 4.50
C PHE A 300 16.19 -3.41 5.47
N GLU A 301 17.48 -3.26 5.12
CA GLU A 301 18.51 -2.64 5.97
C GLU A 301 18.14 -1.23 6.44
N LYS A 302 17.51 -0.44 5.56
CA LYS A 302 17.08 0.95 5.82
C LYS A 302 16.25 1.10 7.09
N TRP A 303 15.39 0.11 7.38
CA TRP A 303 14.47 0.12 8.51
C TRP A 303 14.84 -0.96 9.53
N ARG A 304 16.11 -0.98 9.92
CA ARG A 304 16.65 -1.92 10.91
C ARG A 304 15.83 -1.86 12.22
N GLY A 305 15.54 -3.02 12.80
CA GLY A 305 14.72 -3.13 14.01
C GLY A 305 13.20 -3.18 13.76
N PHE A 306 12.72 -2.73 12.60
CA PHE A 306 11.32 -2.92 12.22
C PHE A 306 11.06 -4.28 11.58
N HIS A 307 12.04 -4.85 10.86
CA HIS A 307 11.79 -6.00 9.97
C HIS A 307 12.38 -7.34 10.40
N ASN A 308 12.92 -7.44 11.63
CA ASN A 308 13.63 -8.63 12.09
C ASN A 308 12.81 -9.92 11.91
N ASP A 309 11.54 -9.93 12.35
CA ASP A 309 10.66 -11.10 12.21
C ASP A 309 10.51 -11.54 10.75
N ALA A 310 10.41 -10.59 9.83
CA ALA A 310 10.33 -10.89 8.40
C ALA A 310 11.68 -11.37 7.86
N ILE A 311 12.79 -10.73 8.22
CA ILE A 311 14.17 -11.08 7.81
C ILE A 311 14.54 -12.51 8.23
N GLU A 312 14.16 -12.90 9.44
CA GLU A 312 14.47 -14.19 10.06
C GLU A 312 13.48 -15.29 9.69
N SER A 313 12.30 -14.95 9.15
CA SER A 313 11.34 -15.95 8.66
C SER A 313 11.89 -16.75 7.49
N THR A 314 11.39 -17.98 7.34
CA THR A 314 11.71 -18.91 6.24
C THR A 314 10.54 -19.15 5.29
N GLY A 315 9.41 -18.48 5.50
CA GLY A 315 8.22 -18.60 4.67
C GLY A 315 7.01 -17.86 5.23
N LEU A 316 5.95 -17.77 4.42
CA LEU A 316 4.62 -17.33 4.85
C LEU A 316 3.76 -18.56 5.14
N VAL A 317 3.74 -18.97 6.41
CA VAL A 317 3.04 -20.18 6.87
C VAL A 317 1.76 -19.81 7.57
N GLY A 318 0.69 -20.57 7.29
CA GLY A 318 -0.61 -20.37 7.91
C GLY A 318 -0.54 -20.57 9.42
N ARG A 319 -1.32 -19.80 10.18
CA ARG A 319 -1.39 -19.93 11.64
C ARG A 319 -1.85 -21.33 12.02
N LYS A 320 -1.11 -21.98 12.93
CA LYS A 320 -1.47 -23.32 13.46
C LYS A 320 -2.75 -23.30 14.28
N HIS A 321 -3.05 -22.16 14.91
CA HIS A 321 -4.24 -21.96 15.72
C HIS A 321 -4.91 -20.65 15.31
N PRO A 322 -6.24 -20.66 15.10
CA PRO A 322 -7.00 -19.43 14.88
C PRO A 322 -6.74 -18.45 16.02
N ARG A 323 -6.66 -17.16 15.71
CA ARG A 323 -6.47 -16.15 16.74
C ARG A 323 -7.74 -16.06 17.61
N ALA A 324 -7.57 -16.20 18.92
CA ALA A 324 -8.67 -16.03 19.87
C ALA A 324 -9.23 -14.60 19.77
N GLN A 325 -10.55 -14.48 19.72
CA GLN A 325 -11.23 -13.19 19.84
C GLN A 325 -10.98 -12.63 21.23
N LYS A 326 -10.47 -11.40 21.30
CA LYS A 326 -10.25 -10.67 22.55
C LYS A 326 -11.27 -9.54 22.66
N THR A 327 -11.74 -9.32 23.87
CA THR A 327 -12.51 -8.12 24.23
C THR A 327 -11.58 -6.93 24.41
N GLU A 328 -12.13 -5.72 24.35
CA GLU A 328 -11.37 -4.48 24.60
C GLU A 328 -10.66 -4.51 25.96
N ALA A 329 -11.34 -5.01 26.99
CA ALA A 329 -10.77 -5.13 28.34
C ALA A 329 -9.57 -6.09 28.40
N GLN A 330 -9.55 -7.15 27.58
CA GLN A 330 -8.41 -8.06 27.50
C GLN A 330 -7.21 -7.40 26.79
N PHE A 331 -7.46 -6.65 25.71
CA PHE A 331 -6.40 -5.86 25.08
C PHE A 331 -5.83 -4.81 26.02
N ASP A 332 -6.70 -4.06 26.72
CA ASP A 332 -6.29 -3.03 27.66
C ASP A 332 -5.44 -3.61 28.79
N ALA A 333 -5.83 -4.76 29.35
CA ALA A 333 -5.05 -5.44 30.39
C ALA A 333 -3.66 -5.84 29.90
N GLU A 334 -3.56 -6.44 28.71
CA GLU A 334 -2.27 -6.84 28.12
C GLU A 334 -1.38 -5.64 27.83
N TRP A 335 -1.94 -4.54 27.33
CA TRP A 335 -1.17 -3.33 27.05
C TRP A 335 -0.73 -2.62 28.31
N GLN A 336 -1.58 -2.58 29.36
CA GLN A 336 -1.20 -2.03 30.66
C GLN A 336 -0.06 -2.81 31.30
N GLU A 337 -0.14 -4.15 31.27
CA GLU A 337 0.94 -5.01 31.77
C GLU A 337 2.25 -4.78 31.01
N LYS A 338 2.17 -4.68 29.68
CA LYS A 338 3.37 -4.62 28.83
C LYS A 338 3.99 -3.23 28.69
N TYR A 339 3.18 -2.18 28.62
CA TYR A 339 3.61 -0.83 28.26
C TYR A 339 3.32 0.20 29.35
N GLY A 340 2.78 -0.23 30.49
CA GLY A 340 2.36 0.67 31.57
C GLY A 340 1.10 1.49 31.22
N PRO A 341 0.58 2.27 32.18
CA PRO A 341 -0.69 2.96 32.03
C PRO A 341 -0.68 4.04 30.93
N GLU A 342 0.40 4.81 30.81
CA GLU A 342 0.51 5.88 29.80
C GLU A 342 0.62 5.32 28.38
N GLY A 343 1.46 4.29 28.18
CA GLY A 343 1.60 3.62 26.90
C GLY A 343 0.31 2.93 26.47
N ALA A 344 -0.36 2.22 27.38
CA ALA A 344 -1.64 1.59 27.12
C ALA A 344 -2.73 2.61 26.74
N ALA A 345 -2.81 3.75 27.45
CA ALA A 345 -3.77 4.80 27.14
C ALA A 345 -3.52 5.42 25.75
N LEU A 346 -2.26 5.63 25.37
CA LEU A 346 -1.91 6.16 24.05
C LEU A 346 -2.20 5.16 22.93
N ILE A 347 -1.93 3.87 23.15
CA ILE A 347 -2.29 2.79 22.23
C ILE A 347 -3.80 2.74 22.05
N ARG A 348 -4.58 2.69 23.13
CA ARG A 348 -6.06 2.68 23.11
C ARG A 348 -6.60 3.86 22.31
N LYS A 349 -6.18 5.08 22.64
CA LYS A 349 -6.59 6.29 21.91
C LYS A 349 -6.32 6.18 20.42
N THR A 350 -5.16 5.64 20.04
CA THR A 350 -4.79 5.52 18.62
C THR A 350 -5.54 4.39 17.92
N VAL A 351 -5.79 3.27 18.59
CA VAL A 351 -6.66 2.20 18.09
C VAL A 351 -8.05 2.76 17.79
N ASP A 352 -8.70 3.39 18.78
CA ASP A 352 -10.05 3.92 18.64
C ASP A 352 -10.16 4.94 17.51
N ALA A 353 -9.14 5.78 17.33
CA ALA A 353 -9.08 6.76 16.25
C ALA A 353 -9.01 6.15 14.84
N ASN A 354 -8.48 4.92 14.70
CA ASN A 354 -8.22 4.30 13.40
C ASN A 354 -9.18 3.12 13.08
N MET A 355 -9.95 2.62 14.07
CA MET A 355 -10.84 1.47 13.88
C MET A 355 -11.91 1.70 12.81
N ALA A 356 -12.47 2.91 12.71
CA ALA A 356 -13.52 3.20 11.73
C ALA A 356 -13.00 3.08 10.28
N ASP A 357 -11.78 3.54 10.02
CA ASP A 357 -11.15 3.48 8.71
C ASP A 357 -10.75 2.05 8.35
N TYR A 358 -10.20 1.30 9.31
CA TYR A 358 -9.94 -0.13 9.16
C TYR A 358 -11.21 -0.91 8.79
N LEU A 359 -12.29 -0.75 9.56
CA LEU A 359 -13.56 -1.45 9.32
C LEU A 359 -14.21 -1.04 8.00
N TYR A 360 -14.00 0.20 7.55
CA TYR A 360 -14.43 0.64 6.22
C TYR A 360 -13.68 -0.11 5.11
N LEU A 361 -12.34 -0.10 5.15
CA LEU A 361 -11.50 -0.79 4.15
C LEU A 361 -11.74 -2.30 4.15
N LYS A 362 -11.97 -2.90 5.33
CA LYS A 362 -12.24 -4.34 5.49
C LYS A 362 -13.47 -4.83 4.72
N LYS A 363 -14.46 -3.96 4.45
CA LYS A 363 -15.62 -4.31 3.61
C LYS A 363 -15.24 -4.67 2.18
N PHE A 364 -14.08 -4.23 1.73
CA PHE A 364 -13.54 -4.49 0.39
C PHE A 364 -12.46 -5.57 0.38
N ALA A 365 -12.14 -6.16 1.54
CA ALA A 365 -11.13 -7.20 1.64
C ALA A 365 -11.54 -8.43 0.82
N MET A 366 -10.59 -8.98 0.07
CA MET A 366 -10.77 -10.23 -0.67
C MET A 366 -11.19 -11.35 0.27
N LYS A 367 -12.01 -12.27 -0.24
CA LYS A 367 -12.49 -13.45 0.48
C LYS A 367 -11.99 -14.70 -0.24
N VAL A 368 -11.31 -15.57 0.51
CA VAL A 368 -10.63 -16.78 0.03
C VAL A 368 -10.91 -17.96 0.92
#